data_AF-A0A3N5G2R4-F1
#
_entry.id   AF-A0A3N5G2R4-F1
#
_cell.length_a   1.000
_cell.length_b   1.000
_cell.length_c   1.000
_cell.angle_alpha   90.00
_cell.angle_beta   90.00
_cell.angle_gamma   90.00
#
_symmetry.space_group_name_H-M   'P 1'
#
loop_
_entity.id
_entity.type
_entity.pdbx_description
1 polymer ?
#
loop_
_entity_poly.entity_id
_entity_poly.type
_entity_poly.pdbx_seq_one_letter_code
_entity_poly.pdbx_strand_id
1 'polypeptide(L)'
;CWLGGTFTKSAFARQIALKKKETIPAVTATGQIADPEQARRGLISRVAGADRRKPWETLFFNQSFGIPLTQASAGKYTETLGMLRIGPSASNKQPWRLVKDGDACHFFLQRTPGYRHGFFQVLLNLCDLQRVDMGIAMCHFELAAREQGLDGKWVIQEPGIAKPDELTEYTASWVSQ
;
A
#
# COMPACT_ATOMS: atom_id res chain seq x y z
N CYS A 1 -0.87 -3.04 -14.79
CA CYS A 1 0.39 -3.38 -14.08
C CYS A 1 1.07 -2.10 -13.61
N TRP A 2 1.50 -2.03 -12.35
CA TRP A 2 2.30 -0.92 -11.83
C TRP A 2 3.78 -1.15 -12.12
N LEU A 3 4.44 -0.14 -12.71
CA LEU A 3 5.86 -0.16 -13.04
C LEU A 3 6.57 0.99 -12.32
N GLY A 4 7.31 0.67 -11.26
CA GLY A 4 8.06 1.66 -10.48
C GLY A 4 9.49 1.91 -11.01
N GLY A 5 10.16 0.86 -11.52
CA GLY A 5 11.57 0.95 -11.95
C GLY A 5 11.92 0.23 -13.24
N THR A 6 10.96 -0.45 -13.88
CA THR A 6 11.15 -1.26 -15.10
C THR A 6 10.66 -0.55 -16.36
N PHE A 7 10.69 0.79 -16.39
CA PHE A 7 10.32 1.60 -17.55
C PHE A 7 11.37 2.67 -17.87
N THR A 8 11.47 3.07 -19.13
CA THR A 8 12.41 4.10 -19.58
C THR A 8 11.92 5.49 -19.15
N LYS A 9 12.25 5.91 -17.93
CA LYS A 9 11.83 7.20 -17.36
C LYS A 9 12.01 8.38 -18.31
N SER A 10 13.14 8.45 -19.03
CA SER A 10 13.44 9.55 -19.95
C SER A 10 12.49 9.61 -21.16
N ALA A 11 12.02 8.46 -21.67
CA ALA A 11 11.05 8.43 -22.77
C ALA A 11 9.69 8.95 -22.32
N PHE A 12 9.20 8.49 -21.16
CA PHE A 12 7.94 8.96 -20.59
C PHE A 12 8.00 10.45 -20.21
N ALA A 13 9.10 10.89 -19.59
CA ALA A 13 9.30 12.28 -19.22
C ALA A 13 9.26 13.22 -20.44
N ARG A 14 9.87 12.82 -21.58
CA ARG A 14 9.75 13.58 -22.84
C ARG A 14 8.32 13.62 -23.35
N GLN A 15 7.62 12.49 -23.34
CA GLN A 15 6.26 12.37 -23.87
C GLN A 15 5.26 13.26 -23.13
N ILE A 16 5.40 13.39 -21.81
CA ILE A 16 4.50 14.21 -20.98
C ILE A 16 5.04 15.62 -20.72
N ALA A 17 6.15 16.01 -21.36
CA ALA A 17 6.84 17.29 -21.15
C ALA A 17 7.09 17.60 -19.65
N LEU A 18 7.64 16.61 -18.93
CA LEU A 18 7.86 16.67 -17.49
C LEU A 18 8.69 17.91 -17.09
N LYS A 19 8.17 18.70 -16.15
CA LYS A 19 8.83 19.93 -15.68
C LYS A 19 9.89 19.61 -14.62
N LYS A 20 10.84 20.55 -14.42
CA LYS A 20 11.97 20.39 -13.46
C LYS A 20 11.58 20.04 -12.02
N LYS A 21 10.36 20.36 -11.58
CA LYS A 21 9.86 20.11 -10.21
C LYS A 21 8.86 18.95 -10.15
N GLU A 22 8.61 18.26 -11.26
CA GLU A 22 7.70 17.14 -11.33
C GLU A 22 8.48 15.82 -11.30
N THR A 23 7.85 14.77 -10.80
CA THR A 23 8.43 13.43 -10.74
C THR A 23 7.44 12.39 -11.24
N ILE A 24 7.95 11.31 -11.83
CA ILE A 24 7.15 10.15 -12.25
C ILE A 24 7.51 9.00 -11.33
N PRO A 25 6.76 8.79 -10.22
CA PRO A 25 7.09 7.74 -9.27
C PRO A 25 6.83 6.34 -9.84
N ALA A 26 5.77 6.21 -10.64
CA ALA A 26 5.41 4.96 -11.29
C ALA A 26 4.55 5.25 -12.53
N VAL A 27 4.45 4.26 -13.41
CA VAL A 27 3.48 4.25 -14.52
C VAL A 27 2.59 3.02 -14.42
N THR A 28 1.36 3.13 -14.91
CA THR A 28 0.44 2.01 -15.01
C THR A 28 0.29 1.59 -16.47
N ALA A 29 0.61 0.33 -16.77
CA ALA A 29 0.31 -0.28 -18.07
C ALA A 29 -1.07 -0.93 -18.02
N THR A 30 -1.94 -0.54 -18.96
CA THR A 30 -3.30 -1.07 -19.12
C THR A 30 -3.50 -1.52 -20.56
N GLY A 31 -4.29 -2.57 -20.77
CA GLY A 31 -4.55 -3.12 -22.10
C GLY A 31 -5.31 -4.44 -22.03
N GLN A 32 -5.67 -4.98 -23.19
CA GLN A 32 -6.30 -6.29 -23.28
C GLN A 32 -5.25 -7.38 -23.05
N ILE A 33 -5.56 -8.31 -22.15
CA ILE A 33 -4.69 -9.45 -21.88
C ILE A 33 -5.08 -10.56 -22.86
N ALA A 34 -4.18 -10.90 -23.79
CA ALA A 34 -4.42 -11.93 -24.80
C ALA A 34 -4.62 -13.33 -24.17
N ASP A 35 -3.86 -13.65 -23.13
CA ASP A 35 -4.01 -14.86 -22.32
C ASP A 35 -3.86 -14.52 -20.82
N PRO A 36 -4.98 -14.44 -20.07
CA PRO A 36 -4.97 -14.14 -18.63
C PRO A 36 -4.18 -15.14 -17.78
N GLU A 37 -4.17 -16.42 -18.17
CA GLU A 37 -3.48 -17.47 -17.46
C GLU A 37 -1.97 -17.37 -17.65
N GLN A 38 -1.52 -17.08 -18.87
CA GLN A 38 -0.12 -16.81 -19.16
C GLN A 38 0.36 -15.53 -18.44
N ALA A 39 -0.44 -14.47 -18.43
CA ALA A 39 -0.10 -13.22 -17.75
C ALA A 39 0.07 -13.42 -16.23
N ARG A 40 -0.79 -14.24 -15.61
CA ARG A 40 -0.68 -14.60 -14.19
C ARG A 40 0.54 -15.47 -13.90
N ARG A 41 0.93 -16.36 -14.82
CA ARG A 41 2.09 -17.25 -14.68
C ARG A 41 3.42 -16.62 -15.16
N GLY A 42 3.39 -15.40 -15.67
CA GLY A 42 4.54 -14.71 -16.22
C GLY A 42 5.70 -14.57 -15.23
N LEU A 43 6.92 -14.42 -15.75
CA LEU A 43 8.13 -14.33 -14.93
C LEU A 43 8.06 -13.15 -13.93
N ILE A 44 7.49 -12.02 -14.36
CA ILE A 44 7.34 -10.80 -13.54
C ILE A 44 6.38 -11.03 -12.36
N SER A 45 5.23 -11.68 -12.57
CA SER A 45 4.26 -11.93 -11.49
C SER A 45 4.80 -12.93 -10.47
N ARG A 46 5.52 -13.96 -10.93
CA ARG A 46 6.18 -14.96 -10.07
C ARG A 46 7.31 -14.35 -9.23
N VAL A 47 8.20 -13.56 -9.84
CA VAL A 47 9.30 -12.91 -9.12
C VAL A 47 8.79 -11.87 -8.12
N ALA A 48 7.71 -11.16 -8.47
CA ALA A 48 7.05 -10.26 -7.54
C ALA A 48 6.25 -11.00 -6.44
N GLY A 49 5.92 -12.28 -6.62
CA GLY A 49 5.03 -13.03 -5.74
C GLY A 49 3.62 -12.44 -5.66
N ALA A 50 3.11 -11.91 -6.78
CA ALA A 50 1.93 -11.04 -6.83
C ALA A 50 0.61 -11.71 -6.38
N ASP A 51 0.59 -13.04 -6.22
CA ASP A 51 -0.50 -13.86 -5.71
C ASP A 51 -0.47 -14.04 -4.18
N ARG A 52 0.68 -13.79 -3.54
CA ARG A 52 0.83 -13.96 -2.09
C ARG A 52 0.43 -12.69 -1.35
N ARG A 53 -0.25 -12.84 -0.21
CA ARG A 53 -0.53 -11.75 0.73
C ARG A 53 -0.05 -12.10 2.12
N LYS A 54 0.43 -11.10 2.85
CA LYS A 54 0.82 -11.25 4.25
C LYS A 54 -0.38 -11.77 5.07
N PRO A 55 -0.15 -12.57 6.12
CA PRO A 55 -1.23 -12.99 7.02
C PRO A 55 -1.91 -11.79 7.67
N TRP A 56 -3.21 -11.91 7.92
CA TRP A 56 -4.06 -10.83 8.44
C TRP A 56 -3.52 -10.24 9.75
N GLU A 57 -3.16 -11.13 10.67
CA GLU A 57 -2.62 -10.86 12.00
C GLU A 57 -1.27 -10.12 12.00
N THR A 58 -0.58 -10.07 10.86
CA THR A 58 0.67 -9.29 10.70
C THR A 58 0.43 -7.88 10.20
N LEU A 59 -0.77 -7.59 9.71
CA LEU A 59 -1.14 -6.32 9.08
C LEU A 59 -2.06 -5.49 9.98
N PHE A 60 -2.94 -6.14 10.74
CA PHE A 60 -4.05 -5.52 11.43
C PHE A 60 -4.03 -5.80 12.93
N PHE A 61 -4.10 -4.75 13.74
CA PHE A 61 -3.99 -4.80 15.18
C PHE A 61 -5.14 -4.09 15.88
N ASN A 62 -5.44 -4.51 17.11
CA ASN A 62 -6.49 -3.96 17.95
C ASN A 62 -5.87 -3.09 19.05
N GLN A 63 -6.20 -1.80 19.07
CA GLN A 63 -5.78 -0.76 20.01
C GLN A 63 -4.27 -0.45 20.05
N SER A 64 -3.41 -1.46 19.96
CA SER A 64 -1.95 -1.32 19.97
C SER A 64 -1.28 -2.36 19.07
N PHE A 65 -0.06 -2.08 18.64
CA PHE A 65 0.75 -3.05 17.92
C PHE A 65 1.00 -4.30 18.78
N GLY A 66 1.07 -5.46 18.13
CA GLY A 66 1.32 -6.74 18.78
C GLY A 66 0.07 -7.44 19.32
N ILE A 67 -1.10 -6.78 19.32
CA ILE A 67 -2.41 -7.40 19.60
C ILE A 67 -3.14 -7.60 18.27
N PRO A 68 -3.18 -8.82 17.69
CA PRO A 68 -3.84 -9.03 16.41
C PRO A 68 -5.32 -8.67 16.44
N LEU A 69 -5.79 -7.94 15.43
CA LEU A 69 -7.21 -7.71 15.23
C LEU A 69 -7.83 -8.97 14.63
N THR A 70 -8.76 -9.63 15.32
CA THR A 70 -9.48 -10.76 14.71
C THR A 70 -10.49 -10.25 13.67
N GLN A 71 -10.88 -11.09 12.71
CA GLN A 71 -11.95 -10.72 11.76
C GLN A 71 -13.26 -10.43 12.48
N ALA A 72 -13.63 -11.23 13.50
CA ALA A 72 -14.81 -10.95 14.30
C ALA A 72 -14.75 -9.57 14.99
N SER A 73 -13.61 -9.20 15.56
CA SER A 73 -13.39 -7.89 16.20
C SER A 73 -13.27 -6.73 15.22
N ALA A 74 -12.88 -6.98 13.96
CA ALA A 74 -12.92 -5.98 12.90
C ALA A 74 -14.37 -5.57 12.56
N GLY A 75 -15.34 -6.47 12.77
CA GLY A 75 -16.77 -6.21 12.63
C GLY A 75 -17.09 -5.72 11.22
N LYS A 76 -17.76 -4.57 11.12
CA LYS A 76 -18.15 -3.94 9.84
C LYS A 76 -16.96 -3.69 8.89
N TYR A 77 -15.76 -3.53 9.42
CA TYR A 77 -14.55 -3.28 8.62
C TYR A 77 -13.89 -4.55 8.06
N THR A 78 -14.41 -5.74 8.32
CA THR A 78 -13.77 -7.01 7.90
C THR A 78 -13.53 -7.05 6.38
N GLU A 79 -14.55 -6.73 5.59
CA GLU A 79 -14.45 -6.72 4.13
C GLU A 79 -13.50 -5.61 3.64
N THR A 80 -13.61 -4.42 4.24
CA THR A 80 -12.76 -3.27 3.94
C THR A 80 -11.27 -3.57 4.16
N LEU A 81 -10.93 -4.22 5.27
CA LEU A 81 -9.57 -4.66 5.58
C LEU A 81 -9.11 -5.79 4.66
N GLY A 82 -10.03 -6.68 4.25
CA GLY A 82 -9.80 -7.68 3.21
C GLY A 82 -9.38 -7.04 1.89
N MET A 83 -10.10 -6.00 1.45
CA MET A 83 -9.81 -5.26 0.22
C MET A 83 -8.50 -4.48 0.28
N LEU A 84 -8.19 -3.87 1.42
CA LEU A 84 -6.88 -3.27 1.69
C LEU A 84 -5.77 -4.32 1.55
N ARG A 85 -5.94 -5.48 2.22
CA ARG A 85 -4.93 -6.56 2.23
C ARG A 85 -4.60 -7.05 0.82
N ILE A 86 -5.56 -7.14 -0.10
CA ILE A 86 -5.30 -7.61 -1.47
C ILE A 86 -4.69 -6.54 -2.39
N GLY A 87 -4.56 -5.29 -1.94
CA GLY A 87 -3.96 -4.20 -2.71
C GLY A 87 -2.57 -4.54 -3.25
N PRO A 88 -2.19 -4.06 -4.45
CA PRO A 88 -0.84 -4.24 -4.97
C PRO A 88 0.18 -3.36 -4.21
N SER A 89 1.43 -3.80 -4.17
CA SER A 89 2.55 -3.01 -3.65
C SER A 89 3.85 -3.29 -4.38
N ALA A 90 4.78 -2.35 -4.35
CA ALA A 90 6.09 -2.49 -4.97
C ALA A 90 6.84 -3.70 -4.37
N SER A 91 7.33 -4.59 -5.24
CA SER A 91 7.96 -5.85 -4.84
C SER A 91 7.10 -6.69 -3.86
N ASN A 92 5.78 -6.50 -3.91
CA ASN A 92 4.77 -7.11 -3.03
C ASN A 92 5.07 -7.00 -1.51
N LYS A 93 5.71 -5.90 -1.10
CA LYS A 93 6.16 -5.74 0.30
C LYS A 93 5.01 -5.54 1.30
N GLN A 94 3.87 -5.02 0.86
CA GLN A 94 2.67 -4.76 1.68
C GLN A 94 3.07 -4.02 2.97
N PRO A 95 3.59 -2.79 2.84
CA PRO A 95 4.27 -2.11 3.94
C PRO A 95 3.29 -1.46 4.93
N TRP A 96 1.99 -1.48 4.64
CA TRP A 96 0.96 -0.95 5.53
C TRP A 96 0.79 -1.80 6.79
N ARG A 97 0.58 -1.13 7.92
CA ARG A 97 -0.01 -1.68 9.14
C ARG A 97 -1.20 -0.82 9.52
N LEU A 98 -2.18 -1.41 10.17
CA LEU A 98 -3.33 -0.68 10.66
C LEU A 98 -3.63 -1.08 12.10
N VAL A 99 -3.85 -0.09 12.95
CA VAL A 99 -4.33 -0.27 14.31
C VAL A 99 -5.75 0.29 14.38
N LYS A 100 -6.72 -0.56 14.71
CA LYS A 100 -8.10 -0.13 14.95
C LYS A 100 -8.25 0.22 16.42
N ASP A 101 -8.71 1.44 16.71
CA ASP A 101 -9.02 1.89 18.06
C ASP A 101 -10.34 2.66 18.05
N GLY A 102 -11.34 2.12 18.75
CA GLY A 102 -12.72 2.61 18.68
C GLY A 102 -13.23 2.69 17.23
N ASP A 103 -13.66 3.88 16.83
CA ASP A 103 -14.19 4.20 15.49
C ASP A 103 -13.13 4.68 14.49
N ALA A 104 -11.85 4.65 14.88
CA ALA A 104 -10.72 5.02 14.05
C ALA A 104 -9.92 3.81 13.57
N CYS A 105 -9.44 3.89 12.34
CA CYS A 105 -8.44 2.99 11.78
C CYS A 105 -7.18 3.79 11.45
N HIS A 106 -6.12 3.57 12.22
CA HIS A 106 -4.86 4.29 12.12
C HIS A 106 -3.89 3.55 11.20
N PHE A 107 -3.49 4.20 10.10
CA PHE A 107 -2.59 3.65 9.10
C PHE A 107 -1.15 4.04 9.41
N PHE A 108 -0.29 3.04 9.37
CA PHE A 108 1.15 3.18 9.54
C PHE A 108 1.87 2.55 8.35
N LEU A 109 2.96 3.18 7.94
CA LEU A 109 3.90 2.67 6.97
C LEU A 109 5.06 2.00 7.72
N GLN A 110 5.15 0.67 7.71
CA GLN A 110 6.32 -0.06 8.17
C GLN A 110 7.30 -0.27 6.99
N ARG A 111 8.36 0.52 6.98
CA ARG A 111 9.41 0.48 5.96
C ARG A 111 10.04 -0.90 5.89
N THR A 112 10.32 -1.36 4.67
CA THR A 112 11.09 -2.59 4.50
C THR A 112 12.57 -2.27 4.74
N PRO A 113 13.26 -2.96 5.67
CA PRO A 113 14.69 -2.74 5.91
C PRO A 113 15.50 -2.82 4.61
N GLY A 114 16.43 -1.88 4.41
CA GLY A 114 17.27 -1.83 3.21
C GLY A 114 16.55 -1.44 1.91
N TYR A 115 15.24 -1.14 1.95
CA TYR A 115 14.50 -0.75 0.74
C TYR A 115 14.90 0.65 0.27
N ARG A 116 14.75 1.67 1.14
CA ARG A 116 15.05 3.10 0.87
C ARG A 116 16.50 3.40 0.44
N HIS A 117 17.46 2.58 0.88
CA HIS A 117 18.89 2.76 0.63
C HIS A 117 19.50 1.60 -0.18
N GLY A 118 18.65 0.77 -0.82
CA GLY A 118 19.14 -0.28 -1.69
C GLY A 118 19.92 0.33 -2.86
N PHE A 119 21.05 -0.28 -3.21
CA PHE A 119 21.94 0.15 -4.30
C PHE A 119 21.16 0.45 -5.61
N PHE A 120 20.12 -0.34 -5.89
CA PHE A 120 19.22 -0.15 -7.04
C PHE A 120 18.35 1.12 -6.95
N GLN A 121 17.91 1.55 -5.76
CA GLN A 121 17.02 2.70 -5.61
C GLN A 121 17.76 4.03 -5.79
N VAL A 122 19.00 4.09 -5.28
CA VAL A 122 19.94 5.19 -5.49
C VAL A 122 20.38 5.26 -6.95
N LEU A 123 20.74 4.11 -7.56
CA LEU A 123 21.17 4.06 -8.97
C LEU A 123 20.05 4.44 -9.95
N LEU A 124 18.79 4.14 -9.63
CA LEU A 124 17.63 4.37 -10.51
C LEU A 124 16.83 5.65 -10.17
N ASN A 125 17.26 6.45 -9.18
CA ASN A 125 16.58 7.67 -8.71
C ASN A 125 15.06 7.45 -8.53
N LEU A 126 14.70 6.37 -7.82
CA LEU A 126 13.30 5.98 -7.65
C LEU A 126 12.65 6.84 -6.57
N CYS A 127 11.47 7.37 -6.86
CA CYS A 127 10.62 8.01 -5.85
C CYS A 127 10.25 6.99 -4.77
N ASP A 128 9.76 7.50 -3.63
CA ASP A 128 9.36 6.68 -2.49
C ASP A 128 8.12 5.82 -2.82
N LEU A 129 8.35 4.63 -3.40
CA LEU A 129 7.30 3.72 -3.83
C LEU A 129 6.47 3.19 -2.65
N GLN A 130 7.04 3.05 -1.45
CA GLN A 130 6.26 2.58 -0.30
C GLN A 130 5.22 3.62 0.15
N ARG A 131 5.45 4.91 -0.08
CA ARG A 131 4.42 5.95 0.10
C ARG A 131 3.33 5.88 -0.97
N VAL A 132 3.68 5.52 -2.21
CA VAL A 132 2.68 5.23 -3.26
C VAL A 132 1.83 4.02 -2.86
N ASP A 133 2.47 2.96 -2.33
CA ASP A 133 1.79 1.76 -1.83
C ASP A 133 0.80 2.09 -0.71
N MET A 134 1.12 3.04 0.18
CA MET A 134 0.17 3.52 1.19
C MET A 134 -1.06 4.19 0.57
N GLY A 135 -0.86 5.03 -0.46
CA GLY A 135 -1.98 5.66 -1.18
C GLY A 135 -2.89 4.62 -1.86
N ILE A 136 -2.30 3.57 -2.43
CA ILE A 136 -3.05 2.43 -2.98
C ILE A 136 -3.87 1.74 -1.88
N ALA A 137 -3.25 1.43 -0.73
CA ALA A 137 -3.92 0.78 0.39
C ALA A 137 -5.08 1.63 0.95
N MET A 138 -4.87 2.94 1.10
CA MET A 138 -5.90 3.90 1.53
C MET A 138 -7.06 3.95 0.53
N CYS A 139 -6.78 3.98 -0.78
CA CYS A 139 -7.80 3.97 -1.82
C CYS A 139 -8.64 2.69 -1.78
N HIS A 140 -8.00 1.52 -1.67
CA HIS A 140 -8.69 0.23 -1.53
C HIS A 140 -9.59 0.20 -0.29
N PHE A 141 -9.10 0.70 0.85
CA PHE A 141 -9.88 0.79 2.07
C PHE A 141 -11.09 1.72 1.89
N GLU A 142 -10.88 2.95 1.42
CA GLU A 142 -11.96 3.94 1.31
C GLU A 142 -13.05 3.50 0.31
N LEU A 143 -12.67 2.97 -0.84
CA LEU A 143 -13.65 2.47 -1.82
C LEU A 143 -14.47 1.32 -1.25
N ALA A 144 -13.84 0.37 -0.57
CA ALA A 144 -14.54 -0.74 0.07
C ALA A 144 -15.39 -0.27 1.25
N ALA A 145 -14.95 0.71 2.03
CA ALA A 145 -15.74 1.29 3.12
C ALA A 145 -17.02 1.94 2.58
N ARG A 146 -16.91 2.77 1.54
CA ARG A 146 -18.05 3.42 0.89
C ARG A 146 -19.05 2.41 0.33
N GLU A 147 -18.58 1.34 -0.32
CA GLU A 147 -19.44 0.26 -0.83
C GLU A 147 -20.23 -0.43 0.30
N GLN A 148 -19.63 -0.54 1.49
CA GLN A 148 -20.27 -1.12 2.68
C GLN A 148 -21.11 -0.09 3.48
N GLY A 149 -21.30 1.14 2.97
CA GLY A 149 -22.01 2.21 3.68
C GLY A 149 -21.29 2.69 4.94
N LEU A 150 -19.97 2.55 5.00
CA LEU A 150 -19.13 2.99 6.11
C LEU A 150 -18.57 4.37 5.83
N ASP A 151 -19.35 5.39 6.17
CA ASP A 151 -18.93 6.78 6.03
C ASP A 151 -17.80 7.13 6.99
N GLY A 152 -16.93 8.01 6.54
CA GLY A 152 -15.77 8.44 7.28
C GLY A 152 -14.91 9.43 6.52
N LYS A 153 -13.84 9.87 7.16
CA LYS A 153 -12.89 10.84 6.59
C LYS A 153 -11.46 10.52 6.97
N TRP A 154 -10.54 10.88 6.09
CA TRP A 154 -9.12 10.89 6.38
C TRP A 154 -8.74 12.10 7.22
N VAL A 155 -8.03 11.86 8.33
CA VAL A 155 -7.42 12.91 9.16
C VAL A 155 -5.94 12.59 9.38
N ILE A 156 -5.13 13.64 9.50
CA ILE A 156 -3.72 13.53 9.90
C ILE A 156 -3.65 13.98 11.36
N GLN A 157 -3.87 13.03 12.24
CA GLN A 157 -3.82 13.22 13.69
C GLN A 157 -3.25 11.95 14.29
N GLU A 158 -1.95 11.98 14.56
CA GLU A 158 -1.22 10.83 15.07
C GLU A 158 -1.71 10.47 16.47
N PRO A 159 -2.15 9.22 16.70
CA PRO A 159 -2.57 8.78 18.02
C PRO A 159 -1.34 8.49 18.90
N GLY A 160 -1.54 8.46 20.22
CA GLY A 160 -0.51 8.07 21.19
C GLY A 160 -0.19 6.57 21.21
N ILE A 161 -0.13 5.92 20.04
CA ILE A 161 0.14 4.49 19.89
C ILE A 161 1.65 4.30 19.73
N ALA A 162 2.26 3.53 20.64
CA ALA A 162 3.68 3.17 20.55
C ALA A 162 3.95 2.33 19.30
N LYS A 163 4.95 2.75 18.51
CA LYS A 163 5.37 2.05 17.29
C LYS A 163 6.30 0.89 17.63
N PRO A 164 6.27 -0.23 16.88
CA PRO A 164 7.07 -1.41 17.21
C PRO A 164 8.57 -1.24 16.91
N ASP A 165 8.93 -0.32 16.01
CA ASP A 165 10.29 -0.07 15.56
C ASP A 165 10.43 1.34 14.95
N GLU A 166 11.68 1.77 14.72
CA GLU A 166 12.01 3.05 14.07
C GLU A 166 11.63 3.11 12.58
N LEU A 167 11.34 1.96 11.98
CA LEU A 167 10.95 1.84 10.58
C LEU A 167 9.45 2.03 10.38
N THR A 168 8.68 2.18 11.46
CA THR A 168 7.24 2.38 11.41
C THR A 168 6.94 3.87 11.52
N GLU A 169 6.20 4.39 10.54
CA GLU A 169 5.86 5.80 10.39
C GLU A 169 4.32 5.94 10.40
N TYR A 170 3.76 6.92 11.11
CA TYR A 170 2.32 7.22 10.98
C TYR A 170 2.02 7.82 9.61
N THR A 171 0.87 7.49 9.02
CA THR A 171 0.43 8.02 7.73
C THR A 171 -0.83 8.89 7.86
N ALA A 172 -1.94 8.28 8.27
CA ALA A 172 -3.24 8.94 8.40
C ALA A 172 -4.19 8.05 9.22
N SER A 173 -5.32 8.61 9.65
CA SER A 173 -6.39 7.87 10.31
C SER A 173 -7.67 7.98 9.47
N TRP A 174 -8.36 6.88 9.25
CA TRP A 174 -9.76 6.90 8.83
C TRP A 174 -10.63 6.98 10.08
N VAL A 175 -11.46 8.02 10.19
CA VAL A 175 -12.38 8.20 11.33
C VAL A 175 -13.80 8.07 10.82
N SER A 176 -14.56 7.14 11.39
CA SER A 176 -15.97 6.92 11.06
C SER A 176 -16.79 8.19 11.32
N GLN A 177 -17.84 8.40 10.54
CA GLN A 177 -18.80 9.50 10.72
C GLN A 177 -20.21 8.98 11.02
#